data_AF-A0A3S0BE84-F1
#
_entry.id   AF-A0A3S0BE84-F1
#
_cell.length_a   1.000
_cell.length_b   1.000
_cell.length_c   1.000
_cell.angle_alpha   90.00
_cell.angle_beta   90.00
_cell.angle_gamma   90.00
#
_symmetry.space_group_name_H-M   'P 1'
#
loop_
_entity.id
_entity.type
_entity.pdbx_description
1 polymer ?
#
loop_
_entity_poly.entity_id
_entity_poly.type
_entity_poly.pdbx_seq_one_letter_code
_entity_poly.pdbx_strand_id
1 'polypeptide(L)'
;MRKPRFLPIIPGITTPRASSPKLVPIESNDRIRRLAMSSRDERRANAKELNAALEEAAGMRPCDGCTECCTIIGVRSLNKLPGQRCKFVGESGCKTYPNRPQECRQFYCFWRFGYMDDEDRPDKSGIVLNPRQMNDVSFLMVSESRPGAVEKYADKLEDLAAAQGVSIVFGNIAEQTVTRVFGPTSAFFELCMANPHLVGLHIAQRNERGLSWFVAKEARPGTLKYFNDRLRDDAETLGSVVLTGTFNSTEPVDIYGPPDAVAALASLIAERQGIGKPRAIGKA
;
A
#
# COMPACT_ATOMS: atom_id res chain seq x y z
N MET A 1 -7.28 -36.81 11.98
CA MET A 1 -6.03 -36.03 12.09
C MET A 1 -6.31 -34.57 11.73
N ARG A 2 -6.14 -33.63 12.67
CA ARG A 2 -6.44 -32.20 12.49
C ARG A 2 -5.21 -31.49 11.89
N LYS A 3 -5.38 -30.82 10.75
CA LYS A 3 -4.35 -29.99 10.09
C LYS A 3 -3.83 -28.90 11.05
N PRO A 4 -2.51 -28.64 11.11
CA PRO A 4 -1.96 -27.58 11.96
C PRO A 4 -2.39 -26.20 11.45
N ARG A 5 -2.88 -25.35 12.35
CA ARG A 5 -3.22 -23.94 12.09
C ARG A 5 -1.93 -23.12 12.10
N PHE A 6 -1.55 -22.57 10.95
CA PHE A 6 -0.50 -21.56 10.80
C PHE A 6 -0.90 -20.26 11.53
N LEU A 7 0.03 -19.65 12.28
CA LEU A 7 -0.07 -18.28 12.79
C LEU A 7 0.55 -17.31 11.76
N PRO A 8 0.11 -16.04 11.70
CA PRO A 8 0.12 -15.24 10.50
C PRO A 8 1.53 -14.76 10.17
N ILE A 9 2.14 -15.40 9.18
CA ILE A 9 3.07 -14.74 8.29
C ILE A 9 2.20 -13.74 7.52
N ILE A 10 2.44 -12.44 7.70
CA ILE A 10 1.83 -11.28 7.01
C ILE A 10 0.65 -11.70 6.10
N PRO A 11 -0.61 -11.57 6.54
CA PRO A 11 -1.71 -11.95 5.69
C PRO A 11 -1.66 -11.11 4.40
N GLY A 12 -1.60 -11.80 3.25
CA GLY A 12 -1.87 -11.20 1.94
C GLY A 12 -0.76 -11.17 0.88
N ILE A 13 0.46 -11.67 1.11
CA ILE A 13 1.39 -11.92 -0.02
C ILE A 13 1.06 -13.31 -0.61
N THR A 14 0.00 -13.37 -1.41
CA THR A 14 -0.18 -14.48 -2.35
C THR A 14 0.58 -14.15 -3.63
N THR A 15 1.53 -15.03 -3.95
CA THR A 15 2.48 -14.94 -5.07
C THR A 15 1.80 -14.88 -6.44
N PRO A 16 2.43 -14.23 -7.43
CA PRO A 16 2.71 -14.86 -8.72
C PRO A 16 4.19 -15.23 -8.83
N ARG A 17 4.44 -16.10 -9.80
CA ARG A 17 5.54 -17.06 -9.87
C ARG A 17 6.88 -16.45 -10.34
N ALA A 18 7.94 -17.09 -9.83
CA ALA A 18 9.32 -17.19 -10.34
C ALA A 18 10.35 -16.09 -10.00
N SER A 19 11.39 -16.53 -9.26
CA SER A 19 12.72 -15.95 -9.09
C SER A 19 12.88 -14.58 -8.42
N SER A 20 12.37 -14.44 -7.19
CA SER A 20 12.77 -13.38 -6.24
C SER A 20 13.24 -14.02 -4.92
N PRO A 21 14.18 -13.40 -4.18
CA PRO A 21 15.02 -14.10 -3.21
C PRO A 21 14.18 -14.79 -2.15
N LYS A 22 14.49 -16.07 -1.93
CA LYS A 22 13.77 -16.99 -1.06
C LYS A 22 13.59 -16.34 0.32
N LEU A 23 12.34 -15.99 0.65
CA LEU A 23 11.87 -15.96 2.04
C LEU A 23 12.48 -17.19 2.72
N VAL A 24 13.38 -17.01 3.69
CA VAL A 24 14.00 -18.15 4.38
C VAL A 24 12.84 -19.03 4.86
N PRO A 25 12.72 -20.28 4.36
CA PRO A 25 11.61 -21.12 4.78
C PRO A 25 11.74 -21.27 6.29
N ILE A 26 10.71 -20.90 7.05
CA ILE A 26 10.64 -21.05 8.52
C ILE A 26 10.98 -22.50 8.91
N GLU A 27 10.77 -23.44 7.98
CA GLU A 27 11.23 -24.81 8.01
C GLU A 27 12.73 -25.02 8.25
N SER A 28 13.58 -24.03 8.05
CA SER A 28 15.04 -24.16 8.18
C SER A 28 15.53 -23.78 9.59
N ASN A 29 14.65 -23.26 10.46
CA ASN A 29 15.03 -22.74 11.77
C ASN A 29 14.41 -23.58 12.90
N ASP A 30 15.18 -24.56 13.40
CA ASP A 30 14.76 -25.48 14.47
C ASP A 30 14.41 -24.80 15.80
N ARG A 31 14.91 -23.59 16.03
CA ARG A 31 14.56 -22.78 17.20
C ARG A 31 13.15 -22.19 17.05
N ILE A 32 12.83 -21.63 15.89
CA ILE A 32 11.49 -21.11 15.59
C ILE A 32 10.47 -22.24 15.51
N ARG A 33 10.82 -23.38 14.90
CA ARG A 33 9.95 -24.58 14.87
C ARG A 33 9.57 -25.03 16.27
N ARG A 34 10.54 -25.18 17.18
CA ARG A 34 10.29 -25.58 18.58
C ARG A 34 9.39 -24.59 19.31
N LEU A 35 9.65 -23.29 19.17
CA LEU A 35 8.84 -22.24 19.82
C LEU A 35 7.44 -22.10 19.20
N ALA A 36 7.26 -22.34 17.90
CA ALA A 36 5.97 -22.30 17.24
C ALA A 36 5.08 -23.52 17.59
N MET A 37 5.71 -24.68 17.83
CA MET A 37 5.06 -25.93 18.23
C MET A 37 4.76 -26.04 19.73
N SER A 38 5.16 -25.05 20.54
CA SER A 38 4.93 -25.05 21.99
C SER A 38 3.48 -24.68 22.38
N SER A 39 3.14 -24.89 23.65
CA SER A 39 1.81 -24.57 24.17
C SER A 39 1.48 -23.07 24.00
N ARG A 40 0.19 -22.72 24.09
CA ARG A 40 -0.22 -21.30 24.01
C ARG A 40 0.41 -20.46 25.13
N ASP A 41 0.53 -21.03 26.32
CA ASP A 41 1.09 -20.35 27.48
C ASP A 41 2.61 -20.17 27.35
N GLU A 42 3.33 -21.17 26.85
CA GLU A 42 4.76 -21.05 26.53
C GLU A 42 5.03 -20.04 25.41
N ARG A 43 4.19 -20.03 24.36
CA ARG A 43 4.28 -19.00 23.30
C ARG A 43 4.04 -17.60 23.84
N ARG A 44 3.13 -17.45 24.80
CA ARG A 44 2.85 -16.16 25.44
C ARG A 44 4.00 -15.72 26.33
N ALA A 45 4.57 -16.64 27.11
CA ALA A 45 5.74 -16.37 27.95
C ALA A 45 6.98 -15.99 27.11
N ASN A 46 7.17 -16.65 25.97
CA ASN A 46 8.35 -16.49 25.10
C ASN A 46 8.10 -15.56 23.90
N ALA A 47 7.01 -14.80 23.88
CA ALA A 47 6.61 -14.01 22.71
C ALA A 47 7.70 -13.03 22.24
N LYS A 48 8.48 -12.47 23.18
CA LYS A 48 9.59 -11.56 22.88
C LYS A 48 10.74 -12.28 22.15
N GLU A 49 11.10 -13.46 22.61
CA GLU A 49 12.21 -14.26 22.05
C GLU A 49 11.81 -14.89 20.72
N LEU A 50 10.57 -15.34 20.60
CA LEU A 50 10.02 -15.83 19.34
C LEU A 50 10.00 -14.72 18.28
N ASN A 51 9.56 -13.51 18.62
CA ASN A 51 9.58 -12.38 17.69
C ASN A 51 11.00 -12.00 17.28
N ALA A 52 11.94 -11.93 18.23
CA ALA A 52 13.34 -11.65 17.91
C ALA A 52 13.97 -12.70 16.98
N ALA A 53 13.72 -13.99 17.26
CA ALA A 53 14.18 -15.08 16.40
C ALA A 53 13.53 -15.04 15.00
N LEU A 54 12.24 -14.69 14.92
CA LEU A 54 11.54 -14.50 13.65
C LEU A 54 12.12 -13.32 12.85
N GLU A 55 12.41 -12.18 13.50
CA GLU A 55 13.05 -11.03 12.87
C GLU A 55 14.45 -11.37 12.34
N GLU A 56 15.25 -12.09 13.15
CA GLU A 56 16.59 -12.55 12.77
C GLU A 56 16.55 -13.54 11.60
N ALA A 57 15.67 -14.54 11.66
CA ALA A 57 15.51 -15.52 10.58
C ALA A 57 14.96 -14.91 9.30
N ALA A 58 14.16 -13.85 9.42
CA ALA A 58 13.68 -13.06 8.29
C ALA A 58 14.73 -12.06 7.77
N GLY A 59 15.93 -12.00 8.37
CA GLY A 59 17.00 -11.09 7.97
C GLY A 59 16.62 -9.61 8.13
N MET A 60 15.75 -9.28 9.10
CA MET A 60 15.21 -7.94 9.21
C MET A 60 16.27 -6.94 9.68
N ARG A 61 16.40 -5.83 8.95
CA ARG A 61 17.33 -4.76 9.31
C ARG A 61 16.89 -4.07 10.60
N PRO A 62 17.82 -3.70 11.50
CA PRO A 62 17.51 -2.90 12.68
C PRO A 62 17.17 -1.45 12.29
N CYS A 63 16.46 -0.73 13.17
CA CYS A 63 16.09 0.66 12.90
C CYS A 63 17.28 1.63 13.00
N ASP A 64 18.36 1.30 13.73
CA ASP A 64 19.61 2.05 13.88
C ASP A 64 19.49 3.58 14.09
N GLY A 65 18.49 4.01 14.87
CA GLY A 65 18.26 5.43 15.17
C GLY A 65 17.28 6.16 14.24
N CYS A 66 16.82 5.54 13.15
CA CYS A 66 15.83 6.11 12.25
C CYS A 66 14.50 6.33 12.99
N THR A 67 13.87 7.48 12.78
CA THR A 67 12.63 7.88 13.48
C THR A 67 11.47 8.26 12.55
N GLU A 68 11.60 8.09 11.23
CA GLU A 68 10.62 8.61 10.27
C GLU A 68 9.20 8.04 10.49
N CYS A 69 9.10 6.76 10.84
CA CYS A 69 7.79 6.14 11.14
C CYS A 69 7.08 6.81 12.33
N CYS A 70 7.81 7.45 13.26
CA CYS A 70 7.24 8.17 14.39
C CYS A 70 6.49 9.45 14.00
N THR A 71 6.62 9.92 12.76
CA THR A 71 5.79 10.98 12.20
C THR A 71 4.68 10.37 11.36
N ILE A 72 5.03 9.43 10.47
CA ILE A 72 4.15 8.85 9.45
C ILE A 72 2.93 8.11 10.04
N ILE A 73 3.12 7.13 10.93
CA ILE A 73 2.02 6.22 11.31
C ILE A 73 1.12 6.82 12.38
N GLY A 74 -0.20 6.62 12.30
CA GLY A 74 -1.10 6.91 13.41
C GLY A 74 -0.91 5.92 14.56
N VAL A 75 -1.01 6.38 15.82
CA VAL A 75 -0.95 5.52 17.01
C VAL A 75 -2.13 5.87 17.91
N ARG A 76 -3.16 5.02 17.86
CA ARG A 76 -4.44 5.27 18.54
C ARG A 76 -4.28 5.32 20.05
N SER A 77 -3.53 4.40 20.63
CA SER A 77 -3.28 4.35 22.08
C SER A 77 -2.56 5.60 22.62
N LEU A 78 -1.91 6.39 21.76
CA LEU A 78 -1.28 7.66 22.10
C LEU A 78 -2.09 8.90 21.68
N ASN A 79 -3.28 8.72 21.10
CA ASN A 79 -4.03 9.78 20.41
C ASN A 79 -3.17 10.56 19.39
N LYS A 80 -2.25 9.85 18.73
CA LYS A 80 -1.33 10.43 17.75
C LYS A 80 -1.90 10.19 16.35
N LEU A 81 -2.17 11.27 15.62
CA LEU A 81 -2.64 11.17 14.24
C LEU A 81 -1.49 10.77 13.28
N PRO A 82 -1.80 10.17 12.12
CA PRO A 82 -0.85 10.04 11.02
C PRO A 82 -0.26 11.41 10.65
N GLY A 83 1.03 11.47 10.33
CA GLY A 83 1.72 12.73 9.98
C GLY A 83 2.09 13.61 11.18
N GLN A 84 1.49 13.40 12.36
CA GLN A 84 1.86 14.11 13.58
C GLN A 84 3.15 13.55 14.18
N ARG A 85 4.11 14.38 14.59
CA ARG A 85 5.32 13.90 15.27
C ARG A 85 4.99 13.29 16.65
N CYS A 86 5.48 12.08 16.94
CA CYS A 86 5.26 11.42 18.23
C CYS A 86 5.94 12.16 19.39
N LYS A 87 5.25 12.35 20.51
CA LYS A 87 5.80 13.00 21.72
C LYS A 87 6.97 12.28 22.39
N PHE A 88 7.12 10.97 22.15
CA PHE A 88 8.18 10.15 22.73
C PHE A 88 9.39 9.95 21.81
N VAL A 89 9.39 10.56 20.62
CA VAL A 89 10.54 10.48 19.72
C VAL A 89 11.70 11.31 20.28
N GLY A 90 12.91 10.75 20.24
CA GLY A 90 14.16 11.44 20.53
C GLY A 90 14.84 11.94 19.27
N GLU A 91 16.08 12.39 19.40
CA GLU A 91 16.95 12.69 18.26
C GLU A 91 17.31 11.43 17.49
N SER A 92 17.62 10.35 18.23
CA SER A 92 17.86 9.01 17.68
C SER A 92 16.99 7.99 18.42
N GLY A 93 15.97 7.48 17.73
CA GLY A 93 15.04 6.49 18.27
C GLY A 93 13.97 7.02 19.25
N CYS A 94 13.30 6.10 19.94
CA CYS A 94 12.21 6.40 20.87
C CYS A 94 12.72 6.45 22.31
N LYS A 95 12.40 7.53 23.05
CA LYS A 95 12.76 7.73 24.46
C LYS A 95 12.15 6.69 25.41
N THR A 96 11.12 5.97 24.97
CA THR A 96 10.42 4.94 25.75
C THR A 96 10.28 3.64 24.94
N TYR A 97 11.29 3.30 24.14
CA TYR A 97 11.26 2.15 23.23
C TYR A 97 10.83 0.82 23.89
N PRO A 98 11.27 0.48 25.13
CA PRO A 98 10.81 -0.74 25.82
C PRO A 98 9.33 -0.74 26.17
N ASN A 99 8.70 0.43 26.33
CA ASN A 99 7.29 0.60 26.71
C ASN A 99 6.42 1.06 25.53
N ARG A 100 6.94 0.96 24.30
CA ARG A 100 6.20 1.35 23.10
C ARG A 100 4.87 0.58 23.02
N PRO A 101 3.79 1.24 22.57
CA PRO A 101 2.49 0.59 22.46
C PRO A 101 2.49 -0.49 21.39
N GLN A 102 1.47 -1.35 21.40
CA GLN A 102 1.38 -2.52 20.53
C GLN A 102 1.47 -2.14 19.05
N GLU A 103 0.82 -1.05 18.64
CA GLU A 103 0.85 -0.54 17.27
C GLU A 103 2.28 -0.24 16.80
N CYS A 104 3.13 0.33 17.67
CA CYS A 104 4.54 0.56 17.37
C CYS A 104 5.40 -0.71 17.41
N ARG A 105 4.96 -1.78 18.09
CA ARG A 105 5.67 -3.08 18.11
C ARG A 105 5.41 -3.91 16.87
N GLN A 106 4.21 -3.78 16.31
CA GLN A 106 3.76 -4.57 15.17
C GLN A 106 4.07 -3.89 13.82
N PHE A 107 4.54 -2.65 13.84
CA PHE A 107 4.91 -1.92 12.63
C PHE A 107 6.36 -2.20 12.21
N TYR A 108 6.53 -2.56 10.94
CA TYR A 108 7.82 -2.68 10.26
C TYR A 108 7.69 -2.01 8.88
N CYS A 109 8.56 -1.04 8.58
CA CYS A 109 8.60 -0.44 7.25
C CYS A 109 9.23 -1.40 6.24
N PHE A 110 8.91 -1.23 4.96
CA PHE A 110 9.34 -2.17 3.91
C PHE A 110 10.87 -2.33 3.83
N TRP A 111 11.63 -1.26 4.08
CA TRP A 111 13.09 -1.28 4.14
C TRP A 111 13.63 -2.28 5.17
N ARG A 112 12.96 -2.45 6.32
CA ARG A 112 13.39 -3.42 7.35
C ARG A 112 13.35 -4.86 6.85
N PHE A 113 12.53 -5.18 5.85
CA PHE A 113 12.48 -6.53 5.29
C PHE A 113 13.62 -6.82 4.31
N GLY A 114 14.49 -5.86 4.02
CA GLY A 114 15.66 -6.06 3.17
C GLY A 114 15.40 -6.04 1.67
N TYR A 115 14.19 -5.66 1.23
CA TYR A 115 13.80 -5.55 -0.18
C TYR A 115 14.20 -4.22 -0.86
N MET A 116 14.96 -3.38 -0.15
CA MET A 116 15.40 -2.06 -0.63
C MET A 116 16.88 -1.86 -0.31
N ASP A 117 17.55 -0.92 -0.97
CA ASP A 117 18.96 -0.65 -0.73
C ASP A 117 19.17 0.11 0.60
N ASP A 118 20.40 0.16 1.09
CA ASP A 118 20.71 0.90 2.33
C ASP A 118 20.54 2.43 2.20
N GLU A 119 20.57 2.96 0.98
CA GLU A 119 20.28 4.36 0.68
C GLU A 119 18.78 4.67 0.68
N ASP A 120 17.93 3.64 0.59
CA ASP A 120 16.48 3.80 0.65
C ASP A 120 15.94 3.89 2.09
N ARG A 121 16.83 3.75 3.08
CA ARG A 121 16.46 3.84 4.50
C ARG A 121 15.68 5.15 4.73
N PRO A 122 14.55 5.14 5.45
CA PRO A 122 13.64 6.28 5.46
C PRO A 122 14.26 7.63 5.83
N ASP A 123 15.19 7.64 6.80
CA ASP A 123 15.88 8.86 7.20
C ASP A 123 16.82 9.42 6.12
N LYS A 124 17.30 8.58 5.19
CA LYS A 124 18.06 8.98 4.00
C LYS A 124 17.17 9.31 2.79
N SER A 125 16.16 8.49 2.54
CA SER A 125 15.31 8.61 1.35
C SER A 125 14.20 9.65 1.48
N GLY A 126 13.68 9.86 2.68
CA GLY A 126 12.55 10.77 2.92
C GLY A 126 11.20 10.14 2.60
N ILE A 127 11.19 8.84 2.32
CA ILE A 127 9.98 8.05 2.08
C ILE A 127 9.88 6.90 3.08
N VAL A 128 8.66 6.60 3.50
CA VAL A 128 8.33 5.41 4.29
C VAL A 128 7.36 4.56 3.50
N LEU A 129 7.78 3.35 3.15
CA LEU A 129 6.90 2.34 2.58
C LEU A 129 6.28 1.56 3.74
N ASN A 130 4.98 1.75 3.92
CA ASN A 130 4.15 1.12 4.93
C ASN A 130 3.39 -0.05 4.30
N PRO A 131 3.71 -1.31 4.64
CA PRO A 131 2.94 -2.46 4.18
C PRO A 131 1.54 -2.42 4.78
N ARG A 132 0.53 -2.48 3.92
CA ARG A 132 -0.88 -2.46 4.30
C ARG A 132 -1.59 -3.66 3.68
N GLN A 133 -2.62 -4.11 4.37
CA GLN A 133 -3.57 -5.05 3.84
C GLN A 133 -4.97 -4.46 3.98
N MET A 134 -5.76 -4.61 2.93
CA MET A 134 -7.16 -4.26 2.90
C MET A 134 -7.93 -5.34 2.18
N ASN A 135 -8.84 -5.99 2.89
CA ASN A 135 -9.48 -7.23 2.43
C ASN A 135 -8.39 -8.24 1.97
N ASP A 136 -8.53 -8.79 0.78
CA ASP A 136 -7.57 -9.73 0.19
C ASP A 136 -6.43 -9.05 -0.60
N VAL A 137 -6.35 -7.71 -0.56
CA VAL A 137 -5.32 -6.94 -1.26
C VAL A 137 -4.25 -6.47 -0.30
N SER A 138 -3.00 -6.88 -0.56
CA SER A 138 -1.80 -6.28 0.04
C SER A 138 -1.22 -5.21 -0.87
N PHE A 139 -0.82 -4.09 -0.29
CA PHE A 139 -0.18 -2.99 -1.01
C PHE A 139 0.82 -2.25 -0.11
N LEU A 140 1.77 -1.56 -0.71
CA LEU A 140 2.70 -0.67 0.00
C LEU A 140 2.20 0.76 -0.11
N MET A 141 1.83 1.36 1.00
CA MET A 141 1.55 2.79 1.06
C MET A 141 2.87 3.55 1.20
N VAL A 142 3.24 4.32 0.18
CA VAL A 142 4.36 5.25 0.21
C VAL A 142 3.89 6.54 0.83
N SER A 143 4.64 7.00 1.81
CA SER A 143 4.38 8.26 2.49
C SER A 143 5.65 9.07 2.56
N GLU A 144 5.55 10.33 2.17
CA GLU A 144 6.63 11.28 2.30
C GLU A 144 6.80 11.68 3.75
N SER A 145 8.03 11.56 4.25
CA SER A 145 8.43 12.20 5.49
C SER A 145 9.13 13.54 5.24
N ARG A 146 9.56 13.79 4.00
CA ARG A 146 10.08 15.06 3.51
C ARG A 146 9.41 15.44 2.18
N PRO A 147 8.98 16.71 1.99
CA PRO A 147 8.32 17.13 0.76
C PRO A 147 9.16 16.88 -0.50
N GLY A 148 8.54 16.33 -1.55
CA GLY A 148 9.16 16.09 -2.85
C GLY A 148 10.06 14.85 -2.92
N ALA A 149 10.05 14.02 -1.87
CA ALA A 149 10.80 12.78 -1.84
C ALA A 149 10.17 11.73 -2.76
N VAL A 150 8.84 11.61 -2.79
CA VAL A 150 8.14 10.59 -3.60
C VAL A 150 8.48 10.73 -5.08
N GLU A 151 8.49 11.95 -5.63
CA GLU A 151 8.77 12.19 -7.04
C GLU A 151 10.16 11.69 -7.44
N LYS A 152 11.15 11.85 -6.54
CA LYS A 152 12.52 11.37 -6.78
C LYS A 152 12.61 9.85 -6.84
N TYR A 153 11.74 9.14 -6.13
CA TYR A 153 11.77 7.68 -6.03
C TYR A 153 10.70 6.99 -6.87
N ALA A 154 9.87 7.72 -7.61
CA ALA A 154 8.73 7.18 -8.35
C ALA A 154 9.13 6.01 -9.26
N ASP A 155 10.13 6.19 -10.13
CA ASP A 155 10.57 5.14 -11.06
C ASP A 155 11.09 3.90 -10.33
N LYS A 156 11.89 4.09 -9.28
CA LYS A 156 12.42 2.99 -8.45
C LYS A 156 11.30 2.22 -7.75
N LEU A 157 10.27 2.94 -7.28
CA LEU A 157 9.12 2.33 -6.63
C LEU A 157 8.27 1.56 -7.63
N GLU A 158 8.06 2.08 -8.84
CA GLU A 158 7.39 1.34 -9.92
C GLU A 158 8.18 0.06 -10.29
N ASP A 159 9.51 0.13 -10.37
CA ASP A 159 10.35 -1.05 -10.61
C ASP A 159 10.26 -2.07 -9.48
N LEU A 160 10.27 -1.60 -8.23
CA LEU A 160 10.08 -2.44 -7.05
C LEU A 160 8.71 -3.12 -7.06
N ALA A 161 7.67 -2.37 -7.39
CA ALA A 161 6.31 -2.87 -7.48
C ALA A 161 6.17 -3.98 -8.53
N ALA A 162 6.73 -3.74 -9.72
CA ALA A 162 6.76 -4.71 -10.81
C ALA A 162 7.56 -5.96 -10.43
N ALA A 163 8.76 -5.79 -9.85
CA ALA A 163 9.64 -6.90 -9.47
C ALA A 163 9.09 -7.76 -8.33
N GLN A 164 8.36 -7.16 -7.39
CA GLN A 164 7.79 -7.87 -6.24
C GLN A 164 6.33 -8.30 -6.46
N GLY A 165 5.70 -7.89 -7.56
CA GLY A 165 4.28 -8.15 -7.84
C GLY A 165 3.35 -7.52 -6.79
N VAL A 166 3.75 -6.39 -6.20
CA VAL A 166 2.99 -5.67 -5.18
C VAL A 166 2.41 -4.38 -5.74
N SER A 167 1.25 -3.98 -5.25
CA SER A 167 0.73 -2.65 -5.54
C SER A 167 1.41 -1.61 -4.67
N ILE A 168 1.77 -0.47 -5.25
CA ILE A 168 2.33 0.67 -4.54
C ILE A 168 1.36 1.84 -4.64
N VAL A 169 1.04 2.43 -3.49
CA VAL A 169 0.07 3.51 -3.34
C VAL A 169 0.80 4.72 -2.82
N PHE A 170 0.86 5.77 -3.61
CA PHE A 170 1.37 7.06 -3.19
C PHE A 170 0.24 7.80 -2.48
N GLY A 171 0.46 8.10 -1.19
CA GLY A 171 -0.50 8.81 -0.38
C GLY A 171 0.10 10.06 0.25
N ASN A 172 -0.64 11.16 0.22
CA ASN A 172 -0.34 12.30 1.06
C ASN A 172 -1.03 12.10 2.41
N ILE A 173 -0.23 11.91 3.45
CA ILE A 173 -0.73 11.69 4.80
C ILE A 173 -1.44 12.93 5.37
N ALA A 174 -0.95 14.13 5.07
CA ALA A 174 -1.53 15.36 5.59
C ALA A 174 -2.93 15.61 5.03
N GLU A 175 -3.16 15.22 3.78
CA GLU A 175 -4.43 15.42 3.08
C GLU A 175 -5.33 14.18 3.09
N GLN A 176 -4.81 13.05 3.58
CA GLN A 176 -5.47 11.73 3.50
C GLN A 176 -5.89 11.38 2.06
N THR A 177 -5.09 11.78 1.08
CA THR A 177 -5.36 11.57 -0.34
C THR A 177 -4.45 10.49 -0.90
N VAL A 178 -5.00 9.68 -1.80
CA VAL A 178 -4.19 8.86 -2.73
C VAL A 178 -3.95 9.73 -3.95
N THR A 179 -2.71 9.83 -4.40
CA THR A 179 -2.34 10.64 -5.57
C THR A 179 -2.01 9.76 -6.77
N ARG A 180 -1.38 8.60 -6.53
CA ARG A 180 -1.00 7.63 -7.56
C ARG A 180 -1.05 6.20 -7.00
N VAL A 181 -1.39 5.23 -7.82
CA VAL A 181 -1.32 3.79 -7.50
C VAL A 181 -0.69 3.05 -8.67
N PHE A 182 0.40 2.33 -8.43
CA PHE A 182 0.98 1.43 -9.41
C PHE A 182 0.60 -0.02 -9.06
N GLY A 183 0.16 -0.80 -10.05
CA GLY A 183 -0.11 -2.24 -9.88
C GLY A 183 -1.45 -2.70 -10.48
N PRO A 184 -1.92 -3.92 -10.13
CA PRO A 184 -3.14 -4.49 -10.70
C PRO A 184 -4.39 -3.65 -10.40
N THR A 185 -5.32 -3.61 -11.35
CA THR A 185 -6.60 -2.90 -11.27
C THR A 185 -7.42 -3.29 -10.03
N SER A 186 -7.34 -4.55 -9.59
CA SER A 186 -8.04 -5.04 -8.39
C SER A 186 -7.61 -4.30 -7.12
N ALA A 187 -6.31 -4.04 -6.97
CA ALA A 187 -5.79 -3.34 -5.80
C ALA A 187 -6.20 -1.87 -5.78
N PHE A 188 -6.12 -1.22 -6.95
CA PHE A 188 -6.62 0.14 -7.14
C PHE A 188 -8.11 0.25 -6.76
N PHE A 189 -8.92 -0.68 -7.25
CA PHE A 189 -10.36 -0.66 -6.99
C PHE A 189 -10.72 -0.81 -5.51
N GLU A 190 -10.10 -1.77 -4.80
CA GLU A 190 -10.31 -1.93 -3.35
C GLU A 190 -9.92 -0.66 -2.57
N LEU A 191 -8.86 0.03 -3.00
CA LEU A 191 -8.43 1.30 -2.40
C LEU A 191 -9.48 2.40 -2.55
N CYS A 192 -10.07 2.53 -3.74
CA CYS A 192 -11.13 3.50 -3.98
C CYS A 192 -12.37 3.18 -3.12
N MET A 193 -12.74 1.91 -3.00
CA MET A 193 -13.90 1.50 -2.19
C MET A 193 -13.72 1.79 -0.70
N ALA A 194 -12.51 1.66 -0.18
CA ALA A 194 -12.21 1.97 1.21
C ALA A 194 -12.05 3.47 1.48
N ASN A 195 -11.79 4.28 0.45
CA ASN A 195 -11.62 5.72 0.56
C ASN A 195 -12.60 6.45 -0.36
N PRO A 196 -13.92 6.30 -0.16
CA PRO A 196 -14.93 6.85 -1.07
C PRO A 196 -14.95 8.37 -1.11
N HIS A 197 -14.28 9.05 -0.16
CA HIS A 197 -14.08 10.49 -0.16
C HIS A 197 -13.06 10.99 -1.20
N LEU A 198 -12.38 10.09 -1.91
CA LEU A 198 -11.53 10.40 -3.07
C LEU A 198 -12.35 10.61 -4.35
N VAL A 199 -13.52 11.25 -4.20
CA VAL A 199 -14.46 11.54 -5.29
C VAL A 199 -13.75 12.47 -6.28
N GLY A 200 -13.69 12.08 -7.55
CA GLY A 200 -13.42 13.06 -8.59
C GLY A 200 -13.01 12.51 -9.94
N LEU A 201 -11.83 11.92 -10.05
CA LEU A 201 -11.25 11.58 -11.34
C LEU A 201 -10.14 10.56 -11.13
N HIS A 202 -10.18 9.46 -11.86
CA HIS A 202 -9.11 8.47 -11.86
C HIS A 202 -8.57 8.28 -13.26
N ILE A 203 -7.26 8.26 -13.44
CA ILE A 203 -6.60 8.09 -14.74
C ILE A 203 -5.66 6.90 -14.65
N ALA A 204 -5.83 5.85 -15.44
CA ALA A 204 -4.89 4.74 -15.56
C ALA A 204 -4.05 4.95 -16.80
N GLN A 205 -2.74 5.15 -16.68
CA GLN A 205 -1.82 5.17 -17.80
C GLN A 205 -1.15 3.80 -17.92
N ARG A 206 -1.20 3.21 -19.11
CA ARG A 206 -0.39 2.02 -19.43
C ARG A 206 1.01 2.47 -19.82
N ASN A 207 2.03 1.91 -19.19
CA ASN A 207 3.43 2.06 -19.61
C ASN A 207 4.05 0.68 -19.90
N GLU A 208 5.31 0.65 -20.31
CA GLU A 208 6.05 -0.60 -20.60
C GLU A 208 6.10 -1.58 -19.41
N ARG A 209 5.83 -1.08 -18.19
CA ARG A 209 5.98 -1.81 -16.91
C ARG A 209 4.64 -2.21 -16.29
N GLY A 210 3.50 -1.72 -16.79
CA GLY A 210 2.18 -2.06 -16.26
C GLY A 210 1.16 -0.91 -16.33
N LEU A 211 0.21 -0.91 -15.40
CA LEU A 211 -0.80 0.13 -15.24
C LEU A 211 -0.44 1.04 -14.04
N SER A 212 -0.33 2.33 -14.33
CA SER A 212 -0.16 3.41 -13.34
C SER A 212 -1.46 4.19 -13.23
N TRP A 213 -2.11 4.13 -12.08
CA TRP A 213 -3.32 4.89 -11.78
C TRP A 213 -2.98 6.21 -11.10
N PHE A 214 -3.72 7.25 -11.42
CA PHE A 214 -3.69 8.58 -10.84
C PHE A 214 -5.07 8.85 -10.27
N VAL A 215 -5.12 9.54 -9.13
CA VAL A 215 -6.37 9.90 -8.48
C VAL A 215 -6.37 11.40 -8.24
N ALA A 216 -7.39 12.06 -8.75
CA ALA A 216 -7.65 13.48 -8.55
C ALA A 216 -8.96 13.62 -7.77
N LYS A 217 -8.90 14.37 -6.67
CA LYS A 217 -10.05 14.71 -5.85
C LYS A 217 -10.69 15.99 -6.36
N GLU A 218 -12.01 15.98 -6.42
CA GLU A 218 -12.79 17.13 -6.82
C GLU A 218 -12.71 18.23 -5.74
N ALA A 219 -12.22 19.42 -6.11
CA ALA A 219 -12.15 20.54 -5.17
C ALA A 219 -13.56 21.07 -4.78
N ARG A 220 -14.53 20.95 -5.69
CA ARG A 220 -15.96 21.28 -5.48
C ARG A 220 -16.84 20.34 -6.32
N PRO A 221 -17.98 19.85 -5.78
CA PRO A 221 -18.89 18.97 -6.52
C PRO A 221 -19.20 19.45 -7.94
N GLY A 222 -18.97 18.61 -8.94
CA GLY A 222 -19.30 18.89 -10.35
C GLY A 222 -18.23 19.66 -11.13
N THR A 223 -17.08 19.97 -10.53
CA THR A 223 -15.96 20.63 -11.22
C THR A 223 -15.37 19.74 -12.31
N LEU A 224 -15.31 18.42 -12.11
CA LEU A 224 -14.67 17.51 -13.06
C LEU A 224 -15.56 17.20 -14.27
N LYS A 225 -16.88 17.40 -14.15
CA LYS A 225 -17.80 17.37 -15.30
C LYS A 225 -17.39 18.36 -16.41
N TYR A 226 -16.76 19.48 -16.04
CA TYR A 226 -16.25 20.48 -16.99
C TYR A 226 -14.94 20.07 -17.69
N PHE A 227 -14.20 19.11 -17.12
CA PHE A 227 -12.91 18.65 -17.67
C PHE A 227 -13.04 17.41 -18.56
N ASN A 228 -14.23 16.81 -18.68
CA ASN A 228 -14.45 15.52 -19.34
C ASN A 228 -13.96 15.48 -20.80
N ASP A 229 -14.18 16.52 -21.61
CA ASP A 229 -13.78 16.49 -23.02
C ASP A 229 -12.25 16.51 -23.21
N ARG A 230 -11.55 17.35 -22.44
CA ARG A 230 -10.09 17.45 -22.49
C ARG A 230 -9.42 16.22 -21.90
N LEU A 231 -9.93 15.72 -20.77
CA LEU A 231 -9.42 14.49 -20.15
C LEU A 231 -9.65 13.27 -21.04
N ARG A 232 -10.75 13.23 -21.80
CA ARG A 232 -11.00 12.18 -22.80
C ARG A 232 -9.95 12.21 -23.92
N ASP A 233 -9.69 13.39 -24.49
CA ASP A 233 -8.70 13.52 -25.57
C ASP A 233 -7.27 13.22 -25.10
N ASP A 234 -6.91 13.69 -23.90
CA ASP A 234 -5.61 13.37 -23.27
C ASP A 234 -5.52 11.87 -22.95
N ALA A 235 -6.60 11.24 -22.47
CA ALA A 235 -6.62 9.81 -22.16
C ALA A 235 -6.41 8.93 -23.39
N GLU A 236 -7.13 9.20 -24.48
CA GLU A 236 -6.95 8.47 -25.74
C GLU A 236 -5.54 8.66 -26.30
N THR A 237 -5.03 9.89 -26.28
CA THR A 237 -3.70 10.22 -26.81
C THR A 237 -2.57 9.57 -26.00
N LEU A 238 -2.74 9.48 -24.67
CA LEU A 238 -1.74 8.93 -23.76
C LEU A 238 -1.91 7.42 -23.52
N GLY A 239 -2.83 6.75 -24.21
CA GLY A 239 -3.13 5.32 -23.99
C GLY A 239 -3.62 5.04 -22.57
N SER A 240 -4.33 6.02 -21.99
CA SER A 240 -4.81 6.01 -20.61
C SER A 240 -6.32 5.76 -20.54
N VAL A 241 -6.80 5.19 -19.44
CA VAL A 241 -8.23 5.01 -19.12
C VAL A 241 -8.64 5.99 -18.05
N VAL A 242 -9.70 6.76 -18.27
CA VAL A 242 -10.23 7.68 -17.28
C VAL A 242 -11.56 7.17 -16.74
N LEU A 243 -11.72 7.20 -15.42
CA LEU A 243 -12.95 6.84 -14.72
C LEU A 243 -13.45 8.03 -13.91
N THR A 244 -14.68 8.48 -14.17
CA THR A 244 -15.31 9.62 -13.47
C THR A 244 -16.67 9.23 -12.92
N GLY A 245 -16.93 9.53 -11.66
CA GLY A 245 -18.25 9.35 -11.04
C GLY A 245 -18.20 9.31 -9.51
N THR A 246 -19.36 9.07 -8.91
CA THR A 246 -19.52 8.99 -7.45
C THR A 246 -19.49 7.53 -7.01
N PHE A 247 -18.43 7.12 -6.33
CA PHE A 247 -18.33 5.77 -5.73
C PHE A 247 -19.18 5.68 -4.46
N ASN A 248 -19.78 4.51 -4.20
CA ASN A 248 -20.87 4.31 -3.23
C ASN A 248 -22.19 5.02 -3.58
N SER A 249 -22.42 5.26 -4.88
CA SER A 249 -23.69 5.70 -5.43
C SER A 249 -24.17 4.71 -6.47
N THR A 250 -25.48 4.65 -6.69
CA THR A 250 -26.09 3.93 -7.81
C THR A 250 -26.02 4.72 -9.12
N GLU A 251 -25.50 5.95 -9.07
CA GLU A 251 -25.28 6.78 -10.26
C GLU A 251 -24.24 6.14 -11.21
N PRO A 252 -24.48 6.19 -12.54
CA PRO A 252 -23.54 5.65 -13.51
C PRO A 252 -22.12 6.23 -13.38
N VAL A 253 -21.14 5.41 -13.69
CA VAL A 253 -19.72 5.80 -13.72
C VAL A 253 -19.26 5.84 -15.17
N ASP A 254 -18.66 6.94 -15.60
CA ASP A 254 -18.19 7.10 -16.98
C ASP A 254 -16.75 6.62 -17.14
N ILE A 255 -16.50 5.87 -18.21
CA ILE A 255 -15.19 5.33 -18.55
C ILE A 255 -14.77 5.81 -19.94
N TYR A 256 -13.58 6.41 -20.04
CA TYR A 256 -12.97 6.89 -21.28
C TYR A 256 -11.64 6.17 -21.50
N GLY A 257 -11.18 6.07 -22.76
CA GLY A 257 -9.85 5.53 -23.09
C GLY A 257 -9.89 4.40 -24.12
N PRO A 258 -8.77 3.68 -24.31
CA PRO A 258 -8.65 2.59 -25.28
C PRO A 258 -9.70 1.48 -25.06
N PRO A 259 -10.30 0.91 -26.14
CA PRO A 259 -11.42 -0.03 -26.03
C PRO A 259 -11.16 -1.27 -25.17
N ASP A 260 -9.95 -1.84 -25.26
CA ASP A 260 -9.53 -3.01 -24.49
C ASP A 260 -9.48 -2.71 -22.98
N ALA A 261 -8.97 -1.54 -22.62
CA ALA A 261 -8.79 -1.13 -21.25
C ALA A 261 -10.11 -0.66 -20.62
N VAL A 262 -10.99 -0.03 -21.41
CA VAL A 262 -12.37 0.27 -21.03
C VAL A 262 -13.16 -1.01 -20.75
N ALA A 263 -13.06 -2.02 -21.62
CA ALA A 263 -13.78 -3.28 -21.46
C ALA A 263 -13.35 -4.06 -20.19
N ALA A 264 -12.05 -4.10 -19.92
CA ALA A 264 -11.52 -4.73 -18.71
C ALA A 264 -12.02 -4.05 -17.43
N LEU A 265 -12.04 -2.72 -17.40
CA LEU A 265 -12.49 -1.96 -16.24
C LEU A 265 -14.01 -2.03 -16.05
N ALA A 266 -14.78 -1.95 -17.13
CA ALA A 266 -16.24 -2.07 -17.09
C ALA A 266 -16.68 -3.43 -16.50
N SER A 267 -16.00 -4.51 -16.88
CA SER A 267 -16.30 -5.86 -16.35
C SER A 267 -16.10 -5.93 -14.83
N LEU A 268 -15.01 -5.37 -14.32
CA LEU A 268 -14.72 -5.32 -12.88
C LEU A 268 -15.74 -4.50 -12.09
N ILE A 269 -16.19 -3.37 -12.64
CA ILE A 269 -17.20 -2.50 -11.99
C ILE A 269 -18.57 -3.20 -11.98
N ALA A 270 -18.94 -3.87 -13.08
CA ALA A 270 -20.24 -4.53 -13.22
C ALA A 270 -20.45 -5.67 -12.20
N GLU A 271 -19.38 -6.33 -11.75
CA GLU A 271 -19.43 -7.41 -10.76
C GLU A 271 -19.64 -6.92 -9.31
N ARG A 272 -19.64 -5.60 -9.06
CA ARG A 272 -19.59 -5.02 -7.72
C ARG A 272 -20.91 -4.38 -7.31
N GLN A 273 -21.36 -4.70 -6.09
CA GLN A 273 -22.56 -4.11 -5.51
C GLN A 273 -22.26 -2.71 -4.94
N GLY A 274 -23.23 -1.79 -5.05
CA GLY A 274 -23.13 -0.44 -4.48
C GLY A 274 -22.47 0.62 -5.36
N ILE A 275 -22.19 0.29 -6.63
CA ILE A 275 -21.72 1.23 -7.65
C ILE A 275 -22.72 1.21 -8.82
N GLY A 276 -22.97 2.37 -9.42
CA GLY A 276 -23.79 2.44 -10.63
C GLY A 276 -23.12 1.75 -11.82
N LYS A 277 -23.93 1.50 -12.85
CA LYS A 277 -23.45 0.75 -14.03
C LYS A 277 -22.34 1.54 -14.75
N PRO A 278 -21.29 0.85 -15.21
CA PRO A 278 -20.26 1.48 -16.02
C PRO A 278 -20.85 1.90 -17.37
N ARG A 279 -20.50 3.10 -17.81
CA ARG A 279 -20.87 3.65 -19.12
C ARG A 279 -19.58 3.96 -19.88
N ALA A 280 -19.29 3.16 -20.90
CA ALA A 280 -18.20 3.44 -21.82
C ALA A 280 -18.56 4.66 -22.67
N ILE A 281 -17.75 5.71 -22.62
CA ILE A 281 -17.90 6.93 -23.41
C ILE A 281 -16.77 6.95 -24.44
N GLY A 282 -17.08 6.52 -25.67
CA GLY A 282 -16.19 6.64 -26.82
C GLY A 282 -16.46 7.91 -27.63
N LYS A 283 -15.56 8.24 -28.56
CA LYS A 283 -15.87 9.16 -29.67
C LYS A 283 -17.02 8.56 -30.50
N ALA A 284 -18.01 9.39 -30.82
CA ALA A 284 -19.01 9.09 -31.85
C ALA A 284 -18.35 9.08 -33.24
#